data_AF-A0A1Q7QHY9-F1
#
_entry.id   AF-A0A1Q7QHY9-F1
#
_cell.length_a   1.000
_cell.length_b   1.000
_cell.length_c   1.000
_cell.angle_alpha   90.00
_cell.angle_beta   90.00
_cell.angle_gamma   90.00
#
_symmetry.space_group_name_H-M   'P 1'
#
loop_
_entity.id
_entity.type
_entity.pdbx_description
1 polymer ?
#
loop_
_entity_poly.entity_id
_entity_poly.type
_entity_poly.pdbx_seq_one_letter_code
_entity_poly.pdbx_strand_id
1 'polypeptide(L)'
;MTFTYLLRYVDDPVATLRELARVLRPGGRLAALEFGIPRGPLYPLWLLHTRVGLPLLGRLFSARWSAVGAFLGPSIERFYRDHPQREIEGYWRDAGLCDVRSRHMSFGGAIVMTGTKGGVAEGPRAAEGSPRAGAWGYRRVERVSATPPSSGAAFYALRPGGWRDYWTLLHPPYTAWHLSYVVMGAAIAPYPDPRLVVGALLAFFLAVGIAAHSFDELQGRPLGTRIPSGILVVLGALALVGALALGLAATAIVGPAYLLFVVLGAALVLFYAFEVPLVHSDLGFALAWGGFPVLATAFAVGAAPVPSALVAFAASLVSLAQRRLSTPVRRIRRRAATVSGEIRYRDGAREPIEPRTIIASPEAALRLLWLAMVALAVGALLARWSGG
;
A
#
# COMPACT_ATOMS: atom_id res chain seq x y z
N MET A 1 11.35 -12.20 20.60
CA MET A 1 11.45 -12.89 19.30
C MET A 1 10.09 -12.93 18.65
N THR A 2 10.04 -12.80 17.33
CA THR A 2 8.80 -12.85 16.55
C THR A 2 8.98 -13.82 15.37
N PHE A 3 7.97 -14.62 15.05
CA PHE A 3 7.91 -15.37 13.80
C PHE A 3 6.51 -15.27 13.18
N THR A 4 6.41 -15.49 11.87
CA THR A 4 5.14 -15.42 11.15
C THR A 4 4.99 -16.63 10.24
N TYR A 5 3.79 -17.22 10.20
CA TYR A 5 3.40 -18.23 9.22
C TYR A 5 4.29 -19.49 9.19
N LEU A 6 4.79 -19.92 10.35
CA LEU A 6 5.80 -20.97 10.46
C LEU A 6 5.20 -22.36 10.75
N LEU A 7 4.33 -22.45 11.76
CA LEU A 7 3.98 -23.74 12.37
C LEU A 7 3.29 -24.71 11.41
N ARG A 8 2.61 -24.21 10.38
CA ARG A 8 1.98 -25.06 9.35
C ARG A 8 2.96 -25.71 8.35
N TYR A 9 4.23 -25.31 8.37
CA TYR A 9 5.25 -25.77 7.41
C TYR A 9 6.36 -26.60 8.05
N VAL A 10 6.24 -26.90 9.33
CA VAL A 10 7.19 -27.75 10.06
C VAL A 10 6.52 -29.09 10.35
N ASP A 11 7.30 -30.17 10.30
CA ASP A 11 6.80 -31.51 10.54
C ASP A 11 6.42 -31.73 12.02
N ASP A 12 7.16 -31.08 12.95
CA ASP A 12 6.89 -31.12 14.39
C ASP A 12 6.78 -29.69 14.97
N PRO A 13 5.55 -29.14 15.07
CA PRO A 13 5.30 -27.84 15.68
C PRO A 13 5.73 -27.77 17.15
N VAL A 14 5.69 -28.88 17.88
CA VAL A 14 5.99 -28.92 19.32
C VAL A 14 7.50 -28.82 19.54
N ALA A 15 8.29 -29.64 18.83
CA ALA A 15 9.75 -29.55 18.87
C ALA A 15 10.23 -28.17 18.40
N THR A 16 9.61 -27.64 17.35
CA THR A 16 9.90 -26.28 16.86
C THR A 16 9.67 -25.24 17.96
N LEU A 17 8.53 -25.28 18.65
CA LEU A 17 8.23 -24.35 19.76
C LEU A 17 9.19 -24.51 20.94
N ARG A 18 9.57 -25.74 21.30
CA ARG A 18 10.58 -25.98 22.36
C ARG A 18 11.92 -25.36 22.00
N GLU A 19 12.37 -25.50 20.76
CA GLU A 19 13.64 -24.94 20.32
C GLU A 19 13.61 -23.41 20.27
N LEU A 20 12.50 -22.83 19.81
CA LEU A 20 12.26 -21.39 19.84
C LEU A 20 12.24 -20.84 21.28
N ALA A 21 11.66 -21.58 22.22
CA ALA A 21 11.69 -21.20 23.64
C ALA A 21 13.08 -21.40 24.27
N ARG A 22 13.84 -22.44 23.87
CA ARG A 22 15.19 -22.71 24.37
C ARG A 22 16.14 -21.54 24.12
N VAL A 23 16.09 -20.94 22.93
CA VAL A 23 16.96 -19.83 22.54
C VAL A 23 16.59 -18.48 23.17
N LEU A 24 15.42 -18.36 23.79
CA LEU A 24 15.04 -17.16 24.52
C LEU A 24 15.79 -17.06 25.85
N ARG A 25 16.20 -15.83 26.21
CA ARG A 25 16.67 -15.53 27.57
C ARG A 25 15.49 -15.65 28.56
N PRO A 26 15.73 -15.95 29.86
CA PRO A 26 14.71 -15.86 30.89
C PRO A 26 13.98 -14.51 30.86
N GLY A 27 12.64 -14.50 30.96
CA GLY A 27 11.81 -13.31 30.81
C GLY A 27 11.65 -12.80 29.36
N GLY A 28 12.30 -13.44 28.39
CA GLY A 28 12.17 -13.11 26.96
C GLY A 28 10.78 -13.39 26.42
N ARG A 29 10.27 -12.51 25.56
CA ARG A 29 8.94 -12.66 24.93
C ARG A 29 9.04 -13.36 23.57
N LEU A 30 8.11 -14.29 23.33
CA LEU A 30 7.82 -14.87 22.02
C LEU A 30 6.48 -14.33 21.52
N ALA A 31 6.42 -13.95 20.25
CA ALA A 31 5.18 -13.60 19.58
C ALA A 31 5.10 -14.27 18.21
N ALA A 32 3.93 -14.79 17.86
CA ALA A 32 3.68 -15.49 16.61
C ALA A 32 2.45 -14.94 15.93
N LEU A 33 2.51 -14.83 14.61
CA LEU A 33 1.34 -14.62 13.76
C LEU A 33 1.12 -15.87 12.91
N GLU A 34 -0.07 -16.45 12.97
CA GLU A 34 -0.49 -17.48 12.04
C GLU A 34 -1.84 -17.16 11.39
N PHE A 35 -2.20 -17.87 10.32
CA PHE A 35 -3.55 -17.90 9.81
C PHE A 35 -4.51 -18.48 10.85
N GLY A 36 -5.75 -18.04 10.80
CA GLY A 36 -6.84 -18.55 11.62
C GLY A 36 -8.01 -18.99 10.76
N ILE A 37 -8.89 -19.79 11.34
CA ILE A 37 -10.16 -20.17 10.74
C ILE A 37 -11.25 -19.33 11.41
N PRO A 38 -11.97 -18.46 10.66
CA PRO A 38 -13.05 -17.67 11.22
C PRO A 38 -14.21 -18.57 11.64
N ARG A 39 -14.94 -18.16 12.68
CA ARG A 39 -16.07 -18.92 13.24
C ARG A 39 -17.40 -18.30 12.81
N GLY A 40 -18.46 -19.11 12.87
CA GLY A 40 -19.83 -18.66 12.63
C GLY A 40 -20.08 -18.23 11.16
N PRO A 41 -20.85 -17.16 10.92
CA PRO A 41 -21.33 -16.81 9.57
C PRO A 41 -20.24 -16.40 8.59
N LEU A 42 -19.02 -16.12 9.07
CA LEU A 42 -17.89 -15.75 8.22
C LEU A 42 -17.11 -16.96 7.70
N TYR A 43 -17.29 -18.14 8.29
CA TYR A 43 -16.67 -19.38 7.82
C TYR A 43 -17.01 -19.72 6.36
N PRO A 44 -18.29 -19.71 5.91
CA PRO A 44 -18.60 -20.00 4.51
C PRO A 44 -18.02 -18.96 3.53
N LEU A 45 -17.95 -17.69 3.91
CA LEU A 45 -17.32 -16.65 3.09
C LEU A 45 -15.81 -16.86 2.96
N TRP A 46 -15.16 -17.24 4.06
CA TRP A 46 -13.75 -17.61 4.07
C TRP A 46 -13.50 -18.86 3.22
N LEU A 47 -14.39 -19.85 3.25
CA LEU A 47 -14.31 -21.05 2.42
C LEU A 47 -14.43 -20.69 0.93
N LEU A 48 -15.41 -19.86 0.56
CA LEU A 48 -15.58 -19.37 -0.80
C LEU A 48 -14.34 -18.62 -1.27
N HIS A 49 -13.83 -17.70 -0.46
CA HIS A 49 -12.62 -16.94 -0.76
C HIS A 49 -11.40 -17.86 -0.95
N THR A 50 -11.15 -18.79 -0.03
CA THR A 50 -9.94 -19.61 -0.04
C THR A 50 -9.99 -20.79 -1.01
N ARG A 51 -11.15 -21.41 -1.21
CA ARG A 51 -11.31 -22.57 -2.13
C ARG A 51 -11.62 -22.19 -3.56
N VAL A 52 -12.22 -21.02 -3.80
CA VAL A 52 -12.67 -20.59 -5.14
C VAL A 52 -12.02 -19.28 -5.55
N GLY A 53 -12.11 -18.25 -4.69
CA GLY A 53 -11.58 -16.92 -5.00
C GLY A 53 -10.07 -16.91 -5.27
N LEU A 54 -9.26 -17.43 -4.33
CA LEU A 54 -7.81 -17.43 -4.44
C LEU A 54 -7.30 -18.24 -5.66
N PRO A 55 -7.79 -19.46 -5.95
CA PRO A 55 -7.40 -20.18 -7.16
C PRO A 55 -7.76 -19.45 -8.45
N LEU A 56 -9.00 -18.93 -8.55
CA LEU A 56 -9.46 -18.25 -9.76
C LEU A 56 -8.67 -16.97 -10.02
N LEU A 57 -8.44 -16.16 -8.98
CA LEU A 57 -7.60 -14.98 -9.08
C LEU A 57 -6.15 -15.35 -9.40
N GLY A 58 -5.63 -16.41 -8.79
CA GLY A 58 -4.30 -16.94 -9.09
C GLY A 58 -4.14 -17.32 -10.57
N ARG A 59 -5.19 -17.88 -11.19
CA ARG A 59 -5.21 -18.25 -12.60
C ARG A 59 -5.10 -17.05 -13.55
N LEU A 60 -5.55 -15.86 -13.14
CA LEU A 60 -5.36 -14.63 -13.90
C LEU A 60 -3.88 -14.22 -13.99
N PHE A 61 -3.02 -14.73 -13.11
CA PHE A 61 -1.58 -14.44 -13.11
C PHE A 61 -0.75 -15.57 -13.71
N SER A 62 -0.91 -16.80 -13.21
CA SER A 62 -0.25 -17.99 -13.76
C SER A 62 -0.82 -19.29 -13.21
N ALA A 63 -0.54 -20.41 -13.87
CA ALA A 63 -0.86 -21.74 -13.35
C ALA A 63 -0.24 -21.99 -11.96
N ARG A 64 0.97 -21.48 -11.71
CA ARG A 64 1.66 -21.62 -10.41
C ARG A 64 0.98 -20.83 -9.30
N TRP A 65 0.51 -19.61 -9.59
CA TRP A 65 -0.23 -18.80 -8.63
C TRP A 65 -1.62 -19.40 -8.32
N SER A 66 -2.29 -19.97 -9.33
CA SER A 66 -3.51 -20.75 -9.12
C SER A 66 -3.27 -21.94 -8.17
N ALA A 67 -2.15 -22.65 -8.32
CA ALA A 67 -1.80 -23.78 -7.46
C ALA A 67 -1.55 -23.35 -6.00
N VAL A 68 -0.85 -22.21 -5.79
CA VAL A 68 -0.65 -21.64 -4.45
C VAL A 68 -1.98 -21.27 -3.80
N GLY A 69 -2.88 -20.61 -4.54
CA GLY A 69 -4.23 -20.28 -4.07
C GLY A 69 -5.04 -21.52 -3.69
N ALA A 70 -4.96 -22.57 -4.49
CA ALA A 70 -5.63 -23.85 -4.25
C ALA A 70 -5.05 -24.63 -3.05
N PHE A 71 -3.77 -24.43 -2.75
CA PHE A 71 -3.11 -25.07 -1.62
C PHE A 71 -3.40 -24.37 -0.28
N LEU A 72 -3.49 -23.03 -0.27
CA LEU A 72 -3.49 -22.24 0.96
C LEU A 72 -4.65 -22.58 1.91
N GLY A 73 -5.90 -22.54 1.43
CA GLY A 73 -7.07 -22.86 2.25
C GLY A 73 -6.99 -24.25 2.90
N PRO A 74 -6.83 -25.33 2.10
CA PRO A 74 -6.68 -26.69 2.62
C PRO A 74 -5.51 -26.88 3.58
N SER A 75 -4.39 -26.15 3.39
CA SER A 75 -3.25 -26.22 4.32
C SER A 75 -3.61 -25.68 5.71
N ILE A 76 -4.38 -24.59 5.79
CA ILE A 76 -4.84 -24.00 7.05
C ILE A 76 -5.84 -24.95 7.73
N GLU A 77 -6.79 -25.49 6.97
CA GLU A 77 -7.78 -26.44 7.51
C GLU A 77 -7.12 -27.72 8.03
N ARG A 78 -6.11 -28.24 7.34
CA ARG A 78 -5.36 -29.42 7.77
C ARG A 78 -4.60 -29.14 9.07
N PHE A 79 -3.86 -28.04 9.13
CA PHE A 79 -3.10 -27.67 10.32
C PHE A 79 -3.98 -27.58 11.57
N TYR A 80 -5.14 -26.92 11.50
CA TYR A 80 -6.04 -26.81 12.67
C TYR A 80 -6.87 -28.05 12.96
N ARG A 81 -6.96 -28.99 12.02
CA ARG A 81 -7.54 -30.31 12.25
C ARG A 81 -6.57 -31.16 13.07
N ASP A 82 -5.29 -31.14 12.69
CA ASP A 82 -4.25 -31.95 13.32
C ASP A 82 -3.76 -31.32 14.63
N HIS A 83 -3.79 -29.98 14.72
CA HIS A 83 -3.41 -29.20 15.89
C HIS A 83 -4.50 -28.16 16.22
N PRO A 84 -5.60 -28.55 16.90
CA PRO A 84 -6.61 -27.61 17.34
C PRO A 84 -6.00 -26.47 18.16
N GLN A 85 -6.58 -25.26 18.05
CA GLN A 85 -6.03 -24.06 18.70
C GLN A 85 -5.71 -24.22 20.20
N ARG A 86 -6.54 -24.97 20.93
CA ARG A 86 -6.30 -25.26 22.36
C ARG A 86 -5.04 -26.07 22.59
N GLU A 87 -4.73 -26.99 21.69
CA GLU A 87 -3.54 -27.83 21.75
C GLU A 87 -2.28 -27.03 21.43
N ILE A 88 -2.35 -26.12 20.45
CA ILE A 88 -1.27 -25.18 20.15
C ILE A 88 -0.95 -24.31 21.38
N GLU A 89 -1.97 -23.83 22.09
CA GLU A 89 -1.76 -23.11 23.37
C GLU A 89 -1.10 -24.01 24.43
N GLY A 90 -1.42 -25.30 24.45
CA GLY A 90 -0.73 -26.31 25.26
C GLY A 90 0.76 -26.41 24.91
N TYR A 91 1.09 -26.56 23.62
CA TYR A 91 2.49 -26.65 23.15
C TYR A 91 3.34 -25.45 23.58
N TRP A 92 2.75 -24.24 23.62
CA TRP A 92 3.45 -23.05 24.12
C TRP A 92 3.77 -23.16 25.61
N ARG A 93 2.81 -23.64 26.42
CA ARG A 93 3.02 -23.86 27.86
C ARG A 93 4.04 -24.96 28.11
N ASP A 94 3.95 -26.06 27.38
CA ASP A 94 4.86 -27.21 27.47
C ASP A 94 6.29 -26.84 27.04
N ALA A 95 6.44 -25.85 26.16
CA ALA A 95 7.73 -25.28 25.78
C ALA A 95 8.33 -24.34 26.85
N GLY A 96 7.65 -24.15 28.00
CA GLY A 96 8.12 -23.29 29.09
C GLY A 96 7.78 -21.81 28.92
N LEU A 97 6.77 -21.48 28.09
CA LEU A 97 6.25 -20.13 27.98
C LEU A 97 5.06 -19.93 28.93
N CYS A 98 5.18 -18.93 29.79
CA CYS A 98 4.15 -18.42 30.67
C CYS A 98 3.31 -17.33 29.96
N ASP A 99 2.21 -16.90 30.60
CA ASP A 99 1.33 -15.84 30.11
C ASP A 99 0.88 -15.99 28.64
N VAL A 100 0.63 -17.23 28.20
CA VAL A 100 0.23 -17.51 26.82
C VAL A 100 -1.13 -16.86 26.54
N ARG A 101 -1.15 -15.94 25.58
CA ARG A 101 -2.36 -15.26 25.09
C ARG A 101 -2.54 -15.50 23.62
N SER A 102 -3.77 -15.75 23.20
CA SER A 102 -4.17 -15.86 21.80
C SER A 102 -5.20 -14.79 21.47
N ARG A 103 -5.04 -14.13 20.31
CA ARG A 103 -5.98 -13.11 19.82
C ARG A 103 -6.25 -13.31 18.34
N HIS A 104 -7.50 -13.57 18.01
CA HIS A 104 -7.96 -13.59 16.62
C HIS A 104 -8.03 -12.17 16.05
N MET A 105 -7.55 -12.02 14.82
CA MET A 105 -7.53 -10.78 14.05
C MET A 105 -8.25 -10.99 12.71
N SER A 106 -8.59 -9.89 12.03
CA SER A 106 -9.19 -9.92 10.69
C SER A 106 -10.40 -10.86 10.62
N PHE A 107 -11.33 -10.67 11.57
CA PHE A 107 -12.53 -11.50 11.74
C PHE A 107 -12.27 -13.00 11.93
N GLY A 108 -11.08 -13.39 12.36
CA GLY A 108 -10.69 -14.77 12.62
C GLY A 108 -9.79 -15.39 11.55
N GLY A 109 -9.52 -14.69 10.45
CA GLY A 109 -8.61 -15.15 9.39
C GLY A 109 -7.12 -15.16 9.78
N ALA A 110 -6.77 -14.53 10.90
CA ALA A 110 -5.43 -14.59 11.49
C ALA A 110 -5.51 -14.73 13.00
N ILE A 111 -4.45 -15.25 13.60
CA ILE A 111 -4.28 -15.36 15.05
C ILE A 111 -2.89 -14.88 15.46
N VAL A 112 -2.83 -14.06 16.50
CA VAL A 112 -1.59 -13.67 17.15
C VAL A 112 -1.50 -14.38 18.50
N MET A 113 -0.38 -15.05 18.74
CA MET A 113 -0.08 -15.68 20.03
C MET A 113 1.15 -15.03 20.67
N THR A 114 1.12 -14.78 21.97
CA THR A 114 2.27 -14.26 22.72
C THR A 114 2.49 -15.02 24.01
N GLY A 115 3.75 -15.12 24.45
CA GLY A 115 4.13 -15.77 25.71
C GLY A 115 5.51 -15.30 26.20
N THR A 116 5.80 -15.53 27.47
CA THR A 116 7.04 -15.12 28.15
C THR A 116 7.80 -16.36 28.64
N LYS A 117 9.10 -16.47 28.40
CA LYS A 117 9.86 -17.61 28.92
C LYS A 117 9.91 -17.55 30.45
N GLY A 118 9.40 -18.61 31.08
CA GLY A 118 9.48 -18.79 32.52
C GLY A 118 10.94 -18.89 32.97
N GLY A 119 11.29 -18.13 34.00
CA GLY A 119 12.55 -18.26 34.69
C GLY A 119 12.30 -18.02 36.17
N VAL A 120 12.74 -18.96 37.01
CA VAL A 120 13.02 -18.67 38.41
C VAL A 120 14.05 -17.54 38.38
N ALA A 121 13.64 -16.35 38.80
CA ALA A 121 14.61 -15.34 39.17
C ALA A 121 15.40 -15.93 40.33
N GLU A 122 16.65 -16.36 40.08
CA GLU A 122 17.63 -16.28 41.16
C GLU A 122 17.56 -14.83 41.63
N GLY A 123 17.03 -14.64 42.84
CA GLY A 123 16.96 -13.33 43.49
C GLY A 123 18.35 -12.68 43.54
N PRO A 124 18.41 -11.37 43.82
CA PRO A 124 19.67 -10.65 43.81
C PRO A 124 20.63 -11.30 44.81
N ARG A 125 21.65 -12.01 44.31
CA ARG A 125 22.82 -12.36 45.12
C ARG A 125 23.52 -11.04 45.45
N ALA A 126 23.17 -10.49 46.61
CA ALA A 126 24.09 -9.70 47.39
C ALA A 126 25.28 -10.59 47.73
N ALA A 127 26.38 -10.37 47.02
CA ALA A 127 27.71 -10.79 47.41
C ALA A 127 28.72 -9.85 46.75
N GLU A 128 29.18 -8.92 47.57
CA GLU A 128 30.56 -8.46 47.71
C GLU A 128 31.51 -8.57 46.51
N GLY A 129 32.17 -7.44 46.24
CA GLY A 129 33.38 -7.38 45.46
C GLY A 129 33.22 -6.58 44.18
N SER A 130 33.37 -5.26 44.28
CA SER A 130 33.68 -4.41 43.12
C SER A 130 35.02 -4.88 42.52
N PRO A 131 35.07 -5.33 41.26
CA PRO A 131 36.33 -5.40 40.53
C PRO A 131 36.61 -3.99 39.99
N ARG A 132 37.82 -3.52 40.31
CA ARG A 132 38.36 -2.24 39.84
C ARG A 132 38.22 -2.10 38.32
N ALA A 133 37.97 -0.86 37.90
CA ALA A 133 38.02 -0.41 36.52
C ALA A 133 39.31 -0.91 35.83
N GLY A 134 39.16 -1.61 34.71
CA GLY A 134 40.29 -2.01 33.88
C GLY A 134 39.95 -3.09 32.85
N ALA A 135 39.88 -2.67 31.59
CA ALA A 135 40.13 -3.47 30.39
C ALA A 135 39.25 -4.70 30.13
N TRP A 136 38.11 -4.52 29.46
CA TRP A 136 37.70 -5.38 28.34
C TRP A 136 36.70 -4.61 27.46
N GLY A 137 37.12 -4.27 26.24
CA GLY A 137 36.39 -3.40 25.33
C GLY A 137 35.21 -4.09 24.68
N TYR A 138 34.02 -3.91 25.25
CA TYR A 138 32.80 -3.86 24.44
C TYR A 138 32.51 -2.38 24.19
N ARG A 139 32.66 -1.92 22.94
CA ARG A 139 32.18 -0.61 22.53
C ARG A 139 30.68 -0.64 22.75
N ARG A 140 30.20 0.02 23.82
CA ARG A 140 28.79 0.36 23.99
C ARG A 140 28.39 1.01 22.68
N VAL A 141 27.65 0.29 21.84
CA VAL A 141 26.97 0.90 20.70
C VAL A 141 25.98 1.81 21.37
N GLU A 142 26.39 3.08 21.51
CA GLU A 142 25.50 4.16 21.80
C GLU A 142 24.35 3.94 20.83
N ARG A 143 23.16 3.67 21.39
CA ARG A 143 21.96 3.65 20.58
C ARG A 143 21.85 5.10 20.17
N VAL A 144 22.44 5.41 19.01
CA VAL A 144 22.26 6.68 18.33
C VAL A 144 20.76 6.75 18.21
N SER A 145 20.14 7.52 19.11
CA SER A 145 18.86 8.12 18.87
C SER A 145 19.11 8.95 17.63
N ALA A 146 18.99 8.29 16.48
CA ALA A 146 18.85 8.94 15.21
C ALA A 146 17.53 9.66 15.37
N THR A 147 17.61 10.89 15.88
CA THR A 147 16.66 11.92 15.52
C THR A 147 16.62 11.82 14.00
N PRO A 148 15.52 11.31 13.40
CA PRO A 148 15.49 11.07 11.98
C PRO A 148 15.89 12.39 11.33
N PRO A 149 16.86 12.39 10.40
CA PRO A 149 17.22 13.61 9.71
C PRO A 149 15.93 14.17 9.13
N SER A 150 15.66 15.45 9.37
CA SER A 150 14.49 16.15 8.87
C SER A 150 14.59 16.34 7.35
N SER A 151 14.55 15.25 6.60
CA SER A 151 14.33 15.22 5.15
C SER A 151 12.81 15.14 4.93
N GLY A 152 12.19 16.30 5.20
CA GLY A 152 10.79 16.72 5.10
C GLY A 152 9.75 15.77 4.48
N ALA A 153 8.55 15.81 5.03
CA ALA A 153 7.33 15.35 4.37
C ALA A 153 7.26 15.82 2.90
N ALA A 154 6.45 15.16 2.07
CA ALA A 154 6.27 15.59 0.68
C ALA A 154 5.87 17.09 0.61
N PHE A 155 6.20 17.78 -0.49
CA PHE A 155 6.04 19.25 -0.56
C PHE A 155 4.62 19.78 -0.32
N TYR A 156 3.61 18.94 -0.48
CA TYR A 156 2.20 19.24 -0.23
C TYR A 156 1.67 18.62 1.08
N ALA A 157 2.45 17.78 1.74
CA ALA A 157 2.06 17.12 2.97
C ALA A 157 2.11 18.11 4.13
N LEU A 158 1.02 18.13 4.90
CA LEU A 158 0.90 18.98 6.08
C LEU A 158 1.39 18.24 7.32
N ARG A 159 1.64 18.98 8.40
CA ARG A 159 1.95 18.36 9.70
C ARG A 159 0.76 17.48 10.13
N PRO A 160 1.00 16.21 10.53
CA PRO A 160 -0.10 15.29 10.84
C PRO A 160 -1.03 15.78 11.93
N GLY A 161 -2.32 15.47 11.79
CA GLY A 161 -3.38 15.73 12.76
C GLY A 161 -4.60 16.49 12.21
N GLY A 162 -5.79 16.05 12.62
CA GLY A 162 -7.06 16.69 12.28
C GLY A 162 -7.35 16.68 10.78
N TRP A 163 -7.87 17.79 10.26
CA TRP A 163 -8.21 17.93 8.83
C TRP A 163 -6.99 17.82 7.89
N ARG A 164 -5.78 18.09 8.40
CA ARG A 164 -4.53 18.08 7.62
C ARG A 164 -4.14 16.69 7.14
N ASP A 165 -4.56 15.66 7.89
CA ASP A 165 -4.38 14.28 7.47
C ASP A 165 -5.21 13.96 6.25
N TYR A 166 -6.44 14.49 6.16
CA TYR A 166 -7.31 14.32 4.98
C TYR A 166 -6.77 15.08 3.77
N TRP A 167 -6.24 16.30 3.97
CA TRP A 167 -5.52 17.01 2.90
C TRP A 167 -4.34 16.19 2.36
N THR A 168 -3.53 15.63 3.26
CA THR A 168 -2.36 14.82 2.87
C THR A 168 -2.80 13.52 2.20
N LEU A 169 -3.86 12.88 2.70
CA LEU A 169 -4.47 11.67 2.10
C LEU A 169 -4.86 11.91 0.64
N LEU A 170 -5.47 13.06 0.35
CA LEU A 170 -5.91 13.42 -1.00
C LEU A 170 -4.76 13.60 -2.00
N HIS A 171 -3.49 13.67 -1.59
CA HIS A 171 -2.35 13.93 -2.47
C HIS A 171 -2.60 15.03 -3.52
N PRO A 172 -2.98 16.27 -3.13
CA PRO A 172 -3.70 17.17 -4.03
C PRO A 172 -2.99 17.48 -5.36
N PRO A 173 -1.67 17.72 -5.41
CA PRO A 173 -0.97 17.92 -6.68
C PRO A 173 -1.03 16.70 -7.61
N TYR A 174 -0.90 15.49 -7.07
CA TYR A 174 -0.98 14.27 -7.87
C TYR A 174 -2.41 13.95 -8.26
N THR A 175 -3.39 14.15 -7.39
CA THR A 175 -4.80 13.96 -7.75
C THR A 175 -5.22 14.94 -8.84
N ALA A 176 -4.86 16.21 -8.72
CA ALA A 176 -5.13 17.22 -9.75
C ALA A 176 -4.46 16.88 -11.08
N TRP A 177 -3.22 16.39 -11.04
CA TRP A 177 -2.53 15.87 -12.23
C TRP A 177 -3.33 14.74 -12.89
N HIS A 178 -3.73 13.71 -12.15
CA HIS A 178 -4.44 12.58 -12.77
C HIS A 178 -5.85 12.97 -13.25
N LEU A 179 -6.54 13.87 -12.55
CA LEU A 179 -7.79 14.47 -13.03
C LEU A 179 -7.59 15.24 -14.34
N SER A 180 -6.42 15.81 -14.58
CA SER A 180 -6.11 16.46 -15.86
C SER A 180 -6.17 15.48 -17.04
N TYR A 181 -5.93 14.19 -16.83
CA TYR A 181 -6.08 13.16 -17.88
C TYR A 181 -7.54 12.89 -18.23
N VAL A 182 -8.44 12.92 -17.25
CA VAL A 182 -9.89 12.86 -17.46
C VAL A 182 -10.32 14.04 -18.34
N VAL A 183 -9.92 15.25 -17.96
CA VAL A 183 -10.19 16.48 -18.73
C VAL A 183 -9.60 16.39 -20.14
N MET A 184 -8.38 15.91 -20.29
CA MET A 184 -7.74 15.74 -21.60
C MET A 184 -8.53 14.77 -22.48
N GLY A 185 -9.03 13.66 -21.92
CA GLY A 185 -9.89 12.71 -22.64
C GLY A 185 -11.19 13.35 -23.13
N ALA A 186 -11.82 14.18 -22.30
CA ALA A 186 -12.99 14.95 -22.69
C ALA A 186 -12.70 15.95 -23.83
N ALA A 187 -11.58 16.66 -23.75
CA ALA A 187 -11.19 17.70 -24.71
C ALA A 187 -10.87 17.18 -26.12
N ILE A 188 -10.82 15.85 -26.33
CA ILE A 188 -10.66 15.24 -27.65
C ILE A 188 -11.95 15.35 -28.46
N ALA A 189 -13.11 15.26 -27.81
CA ALA A 189 -14.39 15.47 -28.49
C ALA A 189 -14.55 16.95 -28.88
N PRO A 190 -15.16 17.26 -30.05
CA PRO A 190 -15.44 18.62 -30.45
C PRO A 190 -16.37 19.35 -29.48
N TYR A 191 -17.41 18.66 -28.99
CA TYR A 191 -18.45 19.20 -28.09
C TYR A 191 -18.72 18.22 -26.94
N PRO A 192 -17.83 18.13 -25.94
CA PRO A 192 -18.00 17.19 -24.85
C PRO A 192 -19.17 17.62 -23.95
N ASP A 193 -20.14 16.71 -23.74
CA ASP A 193 -21.28 16.94 -22.83
C ASP A 193 -20.78 17.24 -21.41
N PRO A 194 -21.04 18.45 -20.86
CA PRO A 194 -20.59 18.83 -19.52
C PRO A 194 -21.03 17.85 -18.42
N ARG A 195 -22.19 17.20 -18.55
CA ARG A 195 -22.70 16.23 -17.57
C ARG A 195 -21.80 15.02 -17.48
N LEU A 196 -21.36 14.49 -18.63
CA LEU A 196 -20.46 13.35 -18.71
C LEU A 196 -19.04 13.72 -18.24
N VAL A 197 -18.57 14.93 -18.55
CA VAL A 197 -17.27 15.43 -18.06
C VAL A 197 -17.26 15.55 -16.54
N VAL A 198 -18.26 16.21 -15.95
CA VAL A 198 -18.38 16.35 -14.49
C VAL A 198 -18.56 14.99 -13.83
N GLY A 199 -19.39 14.11 -14.41
CA GLY A 199 -19.58 12.75 -13.93
C GLY A 199 -18.27 11.94 -13.91
N ALA A 200 -17.48 12.01 -14.98
CA ALA A 200 -16.18 11.34 -15.08
C ALA A 200 -15.16 11.90 -14.07
N LEU A 201 -15.11 13.22 -13.88
CA LEU A 201 -14.25 13.86 -12.87
C LEU A 201 -14.61 13.41 -11.45
N LEU A 202 -15.90 13.40 -11.11
CA LEU A 202 -16.38 12.95 -9.81
C LEU A 202 -16.10 11.46 -9.59
N ALA A 203 -16.40 10.62 -10.59
CA ALA A 203 -16.15 9.19 -10.50
C ALA A 203 -14.66 8.88 -10.30
N PHE A 204 -13.77 9.54 -11.07
CA PHE A 204 -12.33 9.37 -10.93
C PHE A 204 -11.80 9.91 -9.60
N PHE A 205 -12.27 11.08 -9.15
CA PHE A 205 -11.89 11.65 -7.86
C PHE A 205 -12.28 10.72 -6.69
N LEU A 206 -13.50 10.15 -6.73
CA LEU A 206 -13.94 9.18 -5.74
C LEU A 206 -13.11 7.89 -5.79
N ALA A 207 -12.89 7.33 -6.99
CA ALA A 207 -12.16 6.08 -7.18
C ALA A 207 -10.68 6.18 -6.80
N VAL A 208 -9.99 7.25 -7.21
CA VAL A 208 -8.53 7.38 -7.06
C VAL A 208 -8.19 8.36 -5.95
N GLY A 209 -8.73 9.58 -6.02
CA GLY A 209 -8.46 10.65 -5.08
C GLY A 209 -8.85 10.34 -3.63
N ILE A 210 -9.87 9.48 -3.45
CA ILE A 210 -10.34 9.03 -2.13
C ILE A 210 -10.12 7.53 -1.93
N ALA A 211 -10.69 6.65 -2.76
CA ALA A 211 -10.69 5.23 -2.46
C ALA A 211 -9.30 4.59 -2.55
N ALA A 212 -8.61 4.74 -3.68
CA ALA A 212 -7.26 4.21 -3.84
C ALA A 212 -6.29 4.77 -2.77
N HIS A 213 -6.34 6.07 -2.47
CA HIS A 213 -5.52 6.65 -1.42
C HIS A 213 -5.86 6.13 -0.02
N SER A 214 -7.14 5.90 0.28
CA SER A 214 -7.54 5.33 1.57
C SER A 214 -7.04 3.91 1.72
N PHE A 215 -7.11 3.10 0.66
CA PHE A 215 -6.60 1.73 0.67
C PHE A 215 -5.07 1.67 0.71
N ASP A 216 -4.38 2.53 -0.03
CA ASP A 216 -2.91 2.64 0.02
C ASP A 216 -2.44 3.05 1.42
N GLU A 217 -3.14 3.98 2.06
CA GLU A 217 -2.77 4.42 3.41
C GLU A 217 -2.98 3.32 4.47
N LEU A 218 -3.88 2.35 4.24
CA LEU A 218 -4.00 1.16 5.08
C LEU A 218 -2.77 0.25 5.00
N GLN A 219 -1.97 0.31 3.93
CA GLN A 219 -0.78 -0.49 3.71
C GLN A 219 0.45 0.11 4.41
N GLY A 220 0.44 0.12 5.74
CA GLY A 220 1.62 0.51 6.53
C GLY A 220 1.86 2.02 6.61
N ARG A 221 0.83 2.84 6.35
CA ARG A 221 0.84 4.31 6.55
C ARG A 221 1.93 5.04 5.76
N PRO A 222 2.02 4.86 4.43
CA PRO A 222 3.02 5.51 3.60
C PRO A 222 3.03 7.05 3.70
N LEU A 223 1.90 7.67 4.06
CA LEU A 223 1.77 9.11 4.26
C LEU A 223 1.93 9.55 5.71
N GLY A 224 1.90 8.60 6.66
CA GLY A 224 1.99 8.88 8.09
C GLY A 224 0.76 9.63 8.62
N THR A 225 -0.41 9.45 8.03
CA THR A 225 -1.66 10.03 8.57
C THR A 225 -2.05 9.36 9.88
N ARG A 226 -2.78 10.09 10.74
CA ARG A 226 -3.32 9.53 11.99
C ARG A 226 -4.79 9.12 11.87
N ILE A 227 -5.31 9.01 10.65
CA ILE A 227 -6.69 8.64 10.39
C ILE A 227 -6.91 7.19 10.87
N PRO A 228 -7.87 6.91 11.78
CA PRO A 228 -8.15 5.55 12.23
C PRO A 228 -8.41 4.61 11.05
N SER A 229 -7.88 3.37 11.12
CA SER A 229 -8.02 2.39 10.02
C SER A 229 -9.48 2.13 9.65
N GLY A 230 -10.39 2.10 10.63
CA GLY A 230 -11.83 1.96 10.36
C GLY A 230 -12.40 3.08 9.49
N ILE A 231 -11.94 4.33 9.70
CA ILE A 231 -12.37 5.48 8.89
C ILE A 231 -11.83 5.34 7.46
N LEU A 232 -10.58 4.93 7.27
CA LEU A 232 -10.03 4.70 5.92
C LEU A 232 -10.78 3.60 5.16
N VAL A 233 -11.14 2.51 5.83
CA VAL A 233 -11.95 1.43 5.22
C VAL A 233 -13.31 1.96 4.78
N VAL A 234 -14.02 2.68 5.67
CA VAL A 234 -15.34 3.26 5.34
C VAL A 234 -15.24 4.29 4.23
N LEU A 235 -14.29 5.22 4.33
CA LEU A 235 -14.07 6.27 3.35
C LEU A 235 -13.75 5.67 1.97
N GLY A 236 -12.84 4.69 1.92
CA GLY A 236 -12.48 4.04 0.67
C GLY A 236 -13.60 3.20 0.07
N ALA A 237 -14.33 2.44 0.89
CA ALA A 237 -15.46 1.64 0.43
C ALA A 237 -16.61 2.52 -0.11
N LEU A 238 -17.00 3.57 0.63
CA LEU A 238 -18.07 4.47 0.21
C LEU A 238 -17.70 5.23 -1.07
N ALA A 239 -16.46 5.71 -1.18
CA ALA A 239 -16.01 6.39 -2.38
C ALA A 239 -15.96 5.44 -3.59
N LEU A 240 -15.51 4.19 -3.42
CA LEU A 240 -15.54 3.19 -4.48
C LEU A 240 -16.98 2.88 -4.94
N VAL A 241 -17.91 2.71 -4.00
CA VAL A 241 -19.34 2.51 -4.30
C VAL A 241 -19.92 3.72 -5.06
N GLY A 242 -19.59 4.94 -4.63
CA GLY A 242 -20.02 6.17 -5.31
C GLY A 242 -19.48 6.26 -6.74
N ALA A 243 -18.20 5.94 -6.95
CA ALA A 243 -17.60 5.91 -8.28
C ALA A 243 -18.26 4.86 -9.19
N LEU A 244 -18.54 3.66 -8.66
CA LEU A 244 -19.26 2.61 -9.37
C LEU A 244 -20.68 3.03 -9.74
N ALA A 245 -21.41 3.67 -8.82
CA ALA A 245 -22.76 4.17 -9.06
C ALA A 245 -22.77 5.22 -10.20
N LEU A 246 -21.82 6.16 -10.21
CA LEU A 246 -21.66 7.12 -11.30
C LEU A 246 -21.33 6.43 -12.63
N GLY A 247 -20.43 5.44 -12.63
CA GLY A 247 -20.09 4.67 -13.82
C GLY A 247 -21.27 3.88 -14.39
N LEU A 248 -22.07 3.26 -13.53
CA LEU A 248 -23.29 2.54 -13.93
C LEU A 248 -24.36 3.50 -14.46
N ALA A 249 -24.54 4.66 -13.84
CA ALA A 249 -25.43 5.70 -14.35
C ALA A 249 -24.98 6.19 -15.73
N ALA A 250 -23.68 6.42 -15.93
CA ALA A 250 -23.13 6.79 -17.24
C ALA A 250 -23.30 5.68 -18.28
N THR A 251 -23.25 4.40 -17.88
CA THR A 251 -23.52 3.26 -18.79
C THR A 251 -24.92 3.31 -19.39
N ALA A 252 -25.92 3.78 -18.62
CA ALA A 252 -27.28 3.96 -19.12
C ALA A 252 -27.41 5.09 -20.16
N ILE A 253 -26.47 6.04 -20.18
CA ILE A 253 -26.46 7.20 -21.09
C ILE A 253 -25.59 6.92 -22.32
N VAL A 254 -24.37 6.43 -22.09
CA VAL A 254 -23.34 6.18 -23.12
C VAL A 254 -23.59 4.86 -23.86
N GLY A 255 -24.21 3.88 -23.20
CA GLY A 255 -24.50 2.56 -23.72
C GLY A 255 -23.71 1.43 -23.03
N PRO A 256 -24.14 0.17 -23.23
CA PRO A 256 -23.65 -0.98 -22.46
C PRO A 256 -22.16 -1.27 -22.61
N ALA A 257 -21.55 -0.88 -23.74
CA ALA A 257 -20.10 -1.02 -23.96
C ALA A 257 -19.27 -0.25 -22.91
N TYR A 258 -19.81 0.83 -22.33
CA TYR A 258 -19.14 1.59 -21.29
C TYR A 258 -18.93 0.79 -19.99
N LEU A 259 -19.73 -0.24 -19.75
CA LEU A 259 -19.60 -1.12 -18.59
C LEU A 259 -18.21 -1.75 -18.50
N LEU A 260 -17.55 -2.00 -19.65
CA LEU A 260 -16.18 -2.50 -19.69
C LEU A 260 -15.20 -1.56 -18.95
N PHE A 261 -15.33 -0.24 -19.16
CA PHE A 261 -14.50 0.75 -18.47
C PHE A 261 -14.82 0.82 -16.98
N VAL A 262 -16.10 0.69 -16.60
CA VAL A 262 -16.51 0.67 -15.19
C VAL A 262 -15.91 -0.53 -14.46
N VAL A 263 -16.04 -1.73 -15.03
CA VAL A 263 -15.50 -2.96 -14.46
C VAL A 263 -13.97 -2.92 -14.41
N LEU A 264 -13.33 -2.49 -15.50
CA LEU A 264 -11.86 -2.37 -15.55
C LEU A 264 -11.35 -1.34 -14.54
N GLY A 265 -11.99 -0.17 -14.43
CA GLY A 265 -11.61 0.86 -13.46
C GLY A 265 -11.71 0.37 -12.02
N ALA A 266 -12.80 -0.34 -11.67
CA ALA A 266 -12.95 -0.96 -10.36
C ALA A 266 -11.88 -2.02 -10.09
N ALA A 267 -11.59 -2.86 -11.09
CA ALA A 267 -10.52 -3.84 -10.99
C ALA A 267 -9.15 -3.19 -10.79
N LEU A 268 -8.84 -2.09 -11.51
CA LEU A 268 -7.58 -1.37 -11.35
C LEU A 268 -7.40 -0.79 -9.94
N VAL A 269 -8.44 -0.17 -9.37
CA VAL A 269 -8.41 0.34 -7.98
C VAL A 269 -8.12 -0.78 -6.99
N LEU A 270 -8.85 -1.90 -7.10
CA LEU A 270 -8.69 -3.03 -6.18
C LEU A 270 -7.34 -3.72 -6.36
N PHE A 271 -6.93 -4.00 -7.61
CA PHE A 271 -5.64 -4.63 -7.89
C PHE A 271 -4.46 -3.78 -7.44
N TYR A 272 -4.56 -2.45 -7.56
CA TYR A 272 -3.54 -1.56 -7.02
C TYR A 272 -3.52 -1.60 -5.49
N ALA A 273 -4.68 -1.56 -4.82
CA ALA A 273 -4.81 -1.64 -3.37
C ALA A 273 -4.26 -2.95 -2.76
N PHE A 274 -4.31 -4.05 -3.53
CA PHE A 274 -3.74 -5.35 -3.15
C PHE A 274 -2.32 -5.58 -3.68
N GLU A 275 -1.64 -4.53 -4.15
CA GLU A 275 -0.25 -4.57 -4.63
C GLU A 275 0.01 -5.63 -5.72
N VAL A 276 -0.98 -5.86 -6.59
CA VAL A 276 -0.86 -6.81 -7.70
C VAL A 276 0.35 -6.42 -8.57
N PRO A 277 1.36 -7.30 -8.77
CA PRO A 277 2.65 -6.90 -9.33
C PRO A 277 2.58 -6.20 -10.69
N LEU A 278 1.69 -6.66 -11.58
CA LEU A 278 1.52 -6.08 -12.90
C LEU A 278 1.02 -4.64 -12.82
N VAL A 279 -0.01 -4.37 -12.00
CA VAL A 279 -0.64 -3.06 -11.86
C VAL A 279 0.21 -2.12 -10.98
N HIS A 280 0.89 -2.65 -9.96
CA HIS A 280 1.73 -1.86 -9.06
C HIS A 280 3.09 -1.47 -9.66
N SER A 281 3.49 -2.10 -10.77
CA SER A 281 4.71 -1.75 -11.53
C SER A 281 4.70 -0.29 -12.05
N ASP A 282 5.88 0.25 -12.37
CA ASP A 282 6.00 1.61 -12.95
C ASP A 282 5.14 1.75 -14.23
N LEU A 283 5.17 0.73 -15.09
CA LEU A 283 4.40 0.70 -16.32
C LEU A 283 2.90 0.48 -16.05
N GLY A 284 2.55 -0.43 -15.15
CA GLY A 284 1.16 -0.69 -14.75
C GLY A 284 0.47 0.56 -14.23
N PHE A 285 1.14 1.31 -13.35
CA PHE A 285 0.65 2.59 -12.86
C PHE A 285 0.46 3.61 -13.99
N ALA A 286 1.44 3.72 -14.89
CA ALA A 286 1.38 4.65 -16.01
C ALA A 286 0.19 4.37 -16.94
N LEU A 287 -0.10 3.11 -17.22
CA LEU A 287 -1.24 2.70 -18.02
C LEU A 287 -2.57 2.89 -17.26
N ALA A 288 -2.62 2.47 -16.00
CA ALA A 288 -3.84 2.49 -15.18
C ALA A 288 -4.29 3.90 -14.77
N TRP A 289 -3.35 4.81 -14.50
CA TRP A 289 -3.66 6.15 -14.02
C TRP A 289 -3.34 7.25 -15.03
N GLY A 290 -2.54 6.95 -16.06
CA GLY A 290 -2.30 7.86 -17.18
C GLY A 290 -3.26 7.59 -18.35
N GLY A 291 -3.08 6.48 -19.04
CA GLY A 291 -3.82 6.18 -20.27
C GLY A 291 -5.29 5.85 -20.07
N PHE A 292 -5.61 4.99 -19.10
CA PHE A 292 -6.98 4.56 -18.84
C PHE A 292 -7.99 5.70 -18.60
N PRO A 293 -7.75 6.72 -17.75
CA PRO A 293 -8.71 7.82 -17.57
C PRO A 293 -8.94 8.63 -18.84
N VAL A 294 -7.93 8.78 -19.71
CA VAL A 294 -8.11 9.40 -21.03
C VAL A 294 -9.08 8.56 -21.85
N LEU A 295 -8.83 7.27 -22.00
CA LEU A 295 -9.65 6.37 -22.83
C LEU A 295 -11.08 6.25 -22.31
N ALA A 296 -11.26 6.10 -21.00
CA ALA A 296 -12.58 6.01 -20.39
C ALA A 296 -13.39 7.28 -20.63
N THR A 297 -12.78 8.46 -20.46
CA THR A 297 -13.50 9.72 -20.66
C THR A 297 -13.74 10.01 -22.12
N ALA A 298 -12.75 9.77 -22.98
CA ALA A 298 -12.85 9.95 -24.42
C ALA A 298 -13.95 9.07 -25.01
N PHE A 299 -14.05 7.81 -24.57
CA PHE A 299 -15.16 6.93 -24.95
C PHE A 299 -16.50 7.48 -24.47
N ALA A 300 -16.60 7.94 -23.22
CA ALA A 300 -17.84 8.47 -22.65
C ALA A 300 -18.36 9.67 -23.46
N VAL A 301 -17.48 10.57 -23.91
CA VAL A 301 -17.86 11.76 -24.68
C VAL A 301 -17.93 11.52 -26.19
N GLY A 302 -17.81 10.27 -26.66
CA GLY A 302 -17.90 9.92 -28.09
C GLY A 302 -16.72 10.42 -28.94
N ALA A 303 -15.53 10.55 -28.37
CA ALA A 303 -14.33 10.99 -29.07
C ALA A 303 -13.80 9.96 -30.08
N ALA A 304 -13.11 10.43 -31.11
CA ALA A 304 -12.53 9.56 -32.13
C ALA A 304 -11.43 8.64 -31.55
N PRO A 305 -11.36 7.36 -31.95
CA PRO A 305 -10.49 6.37 -31.31
C PRO A 305 -9.00 6.63 -31.53
N VAL A 306 -8.58 7.10 -32.71
CA VAL A 306 -7.16 7.33 -33.03
C VAL A 306 -6.57 8.46 -32.18
N PRO A 307 -7.16 9.67 -32.12
CA PRO A 307 -6.71 10.71 -31.18
C PRO A 307 -6.76 10.25 -29.72
N SER A 308 -7.78 9.48 -29.33
CA SER A 308 -7.91 8.93 -27.97
C SER A 308 -6.73 8.03 -27.60
N ALA A 309 -6.32 7.13 -28.50
CA ALA A 309 -5.17 6.26 -28.29
C ALA A 309 -3.85 7.05 -28.17
N LEU A 310 -3.65 8.06 -29.02
CA LEU A 310 -2.44 8.89 -28.99
C LEU A 310 -2.34 9.71 -27.70
N VAL A 311 -3.43 10.36 -27.28
CA VAL A 311 -3.45 11.13 -26.03
C VAL A 311 -3.31 10.21 -24.82
N ALA A 312 -3.91 9.03 -24.84
CA ALA A 312 -3.74 8.04 -23.76
C ALA A 312 -2.30 7.52 -23.66
N PHE A 313 -1.64 7.30 -24.80
CA PHE A 313 -0.22 6.94 -24.84
C PHE A 313 0.65 8.07 -24.27
N ALA A 314 0.42 9.31 -24.69
CA ALA A 314 1.11 10.48 -24.15
C ALA A 314 0.90 10.63 -22.63
N ALA A 315 -0.34 10.49 -22.15
CA ALA A 315 -0.67 10.52 -20.73
C ALA A 315 0.04 9.42 -19.94
N SER A 316 0.17 8.22 -20.52
CA SER A 316 0.92 7.11 -19.93
C SER A 316 2.41 7.44 -19.82
N LEU A 317 3.02 7.99 -20.88
CA LEU A 317 4.43 8.41 -20.84
C LEU A 317 4.68 9.51 -19.79
N VAL A 318 3.78 10.50 -19.71
CA VAL A 318 3.88 11.57 -18.72
C VAL A 318 3.72 11.01 -17.29
N SER A 319 2.81 10.06 -17.07
CA SER A 319 2.66 9.36 -15.79
C SER A 319 3.90 8.53 -15.42
N LEU A 320 4.52 7.89 -16.42
CA LEU A 320 5.77 7.17 -16.22
C LEU A 320 6.89 8.13 -15.82
N ALA A 321 7.03 9.27 -16.50
CA ALA A 321 7.98 10.32 -16.14
C ALA A 321 7.76 10.82 -14.71
N GLN A 322 6.51 11.05 -14.32
CA GLN A 322 6.13 11.41 -12.96
C GLN A 322 6.56 10.35 -11.93
N ARG A 323 6.43 9.05 -12.25
CA ARG A 323 6.95 7.97 -11.40
C ARG A 323 8.47 7.94 -11.32
N ARG A 324 9.18 8.16 -12.43
CA ARG A 324 10.65 8.20 -12.46
C ARG A 324 11.21 9.34 -11.61
N LEU A 325 10.57 10.50 -11.62
CA LEU A 325 10.96 11.65 -10.77
C LEU A 325 10.61 11.42 -9.29
N SER A 326 9.42 10.88 -9.01
CA SER A 326 8.90 10.80 -7.64
C SER A 326 9.42 9.61 -6.83
N THR A 327 9.83 8.52 -7.49
CA THR A 327 10.25 7.28 -6.79
C THR A 327 11.56 7.46 -6.00
N PRO A 328 12.63 8.05 -6.55
CA PRO A 328 13.85 8.33 -5.79
C PRO A 328 13.58 9.23 -4.59
N VAL A 329 12.77 10.29 -4.78
CA VAL A 329 12.37 11.22 -3.72
C VAL A 329 11.66 10.51 -2.58
N ARG A 330 10.64 9.68 -2.89
CA ARG A 330 9.93 8.88 -1.88
C ARG A 330 10.85 7.90 -1.16
N ARG A 331 11.76 7.25 -1.89
CA ARG A 331 12.70 6.27 -1.33
C ARG A 331 13.64 6.94 -0.33
N ILE A 332 14.20 8.10 -0.67
CA ILE A 332 15.09 8.85 0.23
C ILE A 332 14.32 9.29 1.49
N ARG A 333 13.15 9.91 1.34
CA ARG A 333 12.34 10.38 2.48
C ARG A 333 11.88 9.28 3.43
N ARG A 334 11.48 8.12 2.88
CA ARG A 334 10.82 7.06 3.66
C ARG A 334 11.77 5.98 4.17
N ARG A 335 12.91 5.77 3.51
CA ARG A 335 13.77 4.60 3.78
C ARG A 335 15.24 4.93 4.03
N ALA A 336 15.74 6.10 3.64
CA ALA A 336 17.16 6.41 3.84
C ALA A 336 17.41 6.83 5.29
N ALA A 337 18.31 6.12 5.97
CA ALA A 337 18.80 6.52 7.29
C ALA A 337 19.83 7.66 7.19
N THR A 338 20.74 7.57 6.20
CA THR A 338 21.76 8.57 5.89
C THR A 338 21.97 8.66 4.38
N VAL A 339 22.35 9.84 3.90
CA VAL A 339 22.83 10.07 2.52
C VAL A 339 24.02 11.02 2.64
N SER A 340 25.17 10.61 2.09
CA SER A 340 26.41 11.39 2.13
C SER A 340 27.24 11.11 0.89
N GLY A 341 27.86 12.13 0.33
CA GLY A 341 28.82 12.05 -0.77
C GLY A 341 29.37 13.42 -1.14
N GLU A 342 30.22 13.48 -2.17
CA GLU A 342 30.69 14.74 -2.76
C GLU A 342 30.70 14.64 -4.29
N ILE A 343 30.36 15.74 -4.96
CA ILE A 343 30.65 15.95 -6.37
C ILE A 343 31.98 16.69 -6.44
N ARG A 344 32.93 16.12 -7.19
CA ARG A 344 34.20 16.78 -7.48
C ARG A 344 34.20 17.22 -8.94
N TYR A 345 34.21 18.53 -9.14
CA TYR A 345 34.18 19.14 -10.45
C TYR A 345 35.58 19.17 -11.08
N ARG A 346 35.63 19.30 -12.41
CA ARG A 346 36.90 19.30 -13.17
C ARG A 346 37.79 20.50 -12.86
N ASP A 347 37.21 21.60 -12.39
CA ASP A 347 37.89 22.81 -11.94
C ASP A 347 38.43 22.70 -10.50
N GLY A 348 38.26 21.54 -9.85
CA GLY A 348 38.66 21.30 -8.47
C GLY A 348 37.62 21.73 -7.42
N ALA A 349 36.51 22.35 -7.82
CA ALA A 349 35.42 22.67 -6.91
C ALA A 349 34.78 21.40 -6.33
N ARG A 350 34.28 21.49 -5.10
CA ARG A 350 33.64 20.39 -4.38
C ARG A 350 32.27 20.80 -3.90
N GLU A 351 31.29 19.94 -4.11
CA GLU A 351 29.92 20.15 -3.63
C GLU A 351 29.45 18.94 -2.82
N PRO A 352 28.96 19.12 -1.59
CA PRO A 352 28.46 18.01 -0.78
C PRO A 352 27.13 17.47 -1.34
N ILE A 353 27.02 16.14 -1.39
CA ILE A 353 25.76 15.44 -1.71
C ILE A 353 25.02 15.16 -0.42
N GLU A 354 23.90 15.84 -0.25
CA GLU A 354 22.97 15.71 0.87
C GLU A 354 21.61 15.20 0.38
N PRO A 355 20.73 14.68 1.28
CA PRO A 355 19.37 14.30 0.88
C PRO A 355 18.62 15.42 0.15
N ARG A 356 18.84 16.68 0.55
CA ARG A 356 18.16 17.84 -0.03
C ARG A 356 18.60 18.11 -1.47
N THR A 357 19.89 18.03 -1.78
CA THR A 357 20.43 18.25 -3.13
C THR A 357 19.90 17.20 -4.12
N ILE A 358 19.75 15.94 -3.69
CA ILE A 358 19.18 14.88 -4.54
C ILE A 358 17.66 15.06 -4.75
N ILE A 359 16.93 15.52 -3.72
CA ILE A 359 15.46 15.67 -3.79
C ILE A 359 15.04 16.93 -4.55
N ALA A 360 15.82 18.01 -4.46
CA ALA A 360 15.41 19.34 -4.90
C ALA A 360 14.99 19.39 -6.38
N SER A 361 15.82 18.87 -7.29
CA SER A 361 15.57 18.94 -8.73
C SER A 361 14.34 18.12 -9.17
N PRO A 362 14.21 16.82 -8.83
CA PRO A 362 13.00 16.07 -9.16
C PRO A 362 11.72 16.65 -8.53
N GLU A 363 11.80 17.19 -7.31
CA GLU A 363 10.66 17.83 -6.67
C GLU A 363 10.24 19.13 -7.34
N ALA A 364 11.20 19.98 -7.72
CA ALA A 364 10.93 21.21 -8.47
C ALA A 364 10.26 20.89 -9.82
N ALA A 365 10.76 19.88 -10.54
CA ALA A 365 10.14 19.41 -11.77
C ALA A 365 8.69 18.93 -11.53
N LEU A 366 8.46 18.12 -10.48
CA LEU A 366 7.11 17.65 -10.13
C LEU A 366 6.16 18.81 -9.80
N ARG A 367 6.63 19.84 -9.08
CA ARG A 367 5.85 21.05 -8.73
C ARG A 367 5.40 21.84 -9.96
N LEU A 368 6.25 21.95 -10.98
CA LEU A 368 5.91 22.64 -12.22
C LEU A 368 5.01 21.80 -13.12
N LEU A 369 5.30 20.51 -13.23
CA LEU A 369 4.58 19.63 -14.15
C LEU A 369 3.11 19.45 -13.76
N TRP A 370 2.76 19.33 -12.47
CA TRP A 370 1.34 19.18 -12.10
C TRP A 370 0.53 20.43 -12.45
N LEU A 371 1.10 21.62 -12.26
CA LEU A 371 0.49 22.90 -12.65
C LEU A 371 0.33 22.98 -14.16
N ALA A 372 1.37 22.62 -14.92
CA ALA A 372 1.35 22.61 -16.38
C ALA A 372 0.28 21.65 -16.92
N MET A 373 0.18 20.45 -16.35
CA MET A 373 -0.81 19.45 -16.75
C MET A 373 -2.25 19.93 -16.51
N VAL A 374 -2.51 20.55 -15.34
CA VAL A 374 -3.82 21.13 -15.04
C VAL A 374 -4.15 22.28 -16.00
N ALA A 375 -3.21 23.22 -16.19
CA ALA A 375 -3.42 24.37 -17.08
C ALA A 375 -3.66 23.94 -18.53
N LEU A 376 -2.88 22.99 -19.06
CA LEU A 376 -3.05 22.44 -20.40
C LEU A 376 -4.41 21.78 -20.56
N ALA A 377 -4.81 20.94 -19.61
CA ALA A 377 -6.08 20.23 -19.70
C ALA A 377 -7.28 21.19 -19.62
N VAL A 378 -7.26 22.14 -18.69
CA VAL A 378 -8.31 23.17 -18.55
C VAL A 378 -8.38 24.03 -19.81
N GLY A 379 -7.24 24.52 -20.31
CA GLY A 379 -7.19 25.30 -21.54
C GLY A 379 -7.73 24.54 -22.75
N ALA A 380 -7.36 23.26 -22.91
CA ALA A 380 -7.85 22.40 -23.98
C ALA A 380 -9.37 22.18 -23.90
N LEU A 381 -9.93 21.95 -22.70
CA LEU A 381 -11.37 21.76 -22.53
C LEU A 381 -12.14 23.06 -22.77
N LEU A 382 -11.67 24.18 -22.22
CA LEU A 382 -12.29 25.48 -22.43
C LEU A 382 -12.32 25.86 -23.91
N ALA A 383 -11.26 25.56 -24.67
CA ALA A 383 -11.22 25.80 -26.10
C ALA A 383 -12.32 25.03 -26.88
N ARG A 384 -12.80 23.89 -26.35
CA ARG A 384 -13.94 23.16 -26.93
C ARG A 384 -15.28 23.83 -26.61
N TRP A 385 -15.44 24.38 -25.41
CA TRP A 385 -16.68 25.03 -25.00
C TRP A 385 -16.80 26.48 -25.46
N SER A 386 -15.70 27.17 -25.74
CA SER A 386 -15.71 28.56 -26.22
C SER A 386 -15.84 28.71 -27.73
N GLY A 387 -15.61 27.62 -28.48
CA GLY A 387 -15.65 27.61 -29.96
C GLY A 387 -16.92 27.00 -30.55
N GLY A 388 -17.95 26.78 -29.72
CA GLY A 388 -19.23 26.18 -30.11
C GLY A 388 -20.38 27.17 -30.16
#